data_AF-A0A7Y3CGP0-F1
#
_entry.id   AF-A0A7Y3CGP0-F1
#
_cell.length_a   1.000
_cell.length_b   1.000
_cell.length_c   1.000
_cell.angle_alpha   90.00
_cell.angle_beta   90.00
_cell.angle_gamma   90.00
#
_symmetry.space_group_name_H-M   'P 1'
#
loop_
_entity.id
_entity.type
_entity.pdbx_description
1 polymer ?
#
loop_
_entity_poly.entity_id
_entity_poly.type
_entity_poly.pdbx_seq_one_letter_code
_entity_poly.pdbx_strand_id
1 'polypeptide(L)'
;MRCRKYIVIGLIVFSASLICWSCYPKRVGPIGSNGKKLVWKEMNKPQRKAHMMKAILPGAAELFASWRPERFSEADCSLCHGPGFRTDNFKMPTAYLPRLSGDFLLGPEFKKHPQTTRLKLDRLVPMMVEALGLKSFSIITRKGFGCYSCHLGPDGPMYGN
;
A
#
# COMPACT_ATOMS: atom_id res chain seq x y z
N MET A 1 19.72 -14.57 -43.68
CA MET A 1 19.43 -15.39 -42.47
C MET A 1 19.50 -14.60 -41.15
N ARG A 2 18.99 -13.35 -41.09
CA ARG A 2 19.09 -12.48 -39.89
C ARG A 2 17.76 -12.25 -39.17
N CYS A 3 16.63 -12.66 -39.76
CA CYS A 3 15.28 -12.44 -39.22
C CYS A 3 14.83 -13.48 -38.17
N ARG A 4 15.40 -14.70 -38.20
CA ARG A 4 15.01 -15.81 -37.31
C ARG A 4 15.57 -15.69 -35.90
N LYS A 5 16.67 -14.94 -35.70
CA LYS A 5 17.27 -14.71 -34.37
C LYS A 5 16.49 -13.68 -33.53
N TYR A 6 15.89 -12.66 -34.15
CA TYR A 6 15.12 -11.63 -33.43
C TYR A 6 13.75 -12.13 -32.96
N ILE A 7 13.13 -13.07 -33.68
CA ILE A 7 11.84 -13.67 -33.29
C ILE A 7 12.00 -14.52 -32.02
N VAL A 8 13.10 -15.26 -31.89
CA VAL A 8 13.37 -16.12 -30.73
C VAL A 8 13.74 -15.28 -29.49
N ILE A 9 14.47 -14.17 -29.67
CA ILE A 9 14.82 -13.26 -28.56
C ILE A 9 13.58 -12.49 -28.06
N GLY A 10 12.66 -12.10 -28.95
CA GLY A 10 11.40 -11.46 -28.57
C GLY A 10 10.47 -12.35 -27.74
N LEU A 11 10.43 -13.65 -28.01
CA LEU A 11 9.60 -14.61 -27.26
C LEU A 11 10.14 -14.92 -25.85
N ILE A 12 11.46 -14.97 -25.67
CA ILE A 12 12.10 -15.27 -24.37
C ILE A 12 11.95 -14.09 -23.40
N VAL A 13 12.04 -12.85 -23.89
CA VAL A 13 11.89 -11.64 -23.06
C VAL A 13 10.43 -11.45 -22.62
N PHE A 14 9.45 -11.81 -23.46
CA PHE A 14 8.03 -11.69 -23.10
C PHE A 14 7.61 -12.70 -22.01
N SER A 15 8.19 -13.90 -22.01
CA SER A 15 7.92 -14.91 -20.97
C SER A 15 8.53 -14.58 -19.60
N ALA A 16 9.65 -13.86 -19.55
CA ALA A 16 10.32 -13.54 -18.28
C ALA A 16 9.63 -12.42 -17.50
N SER A 17 8.97 -11.47 -18.18
CA SER A 17 8.24 -10.37 -17.52
C SER A 17 6.91 -10.82 -16.89
N LEU A 18 6.35 -11.94 -17.32
CA LEU A 18 5.10 -12.49 -16.75
C LEU A 18 5.30 -13.25 -15.42
N ILE A 19 6.55 -13.62 -15.09
CA ILE A 19 6.86 -14.45 -13.91
C ILE A 19 7.02 -13.59 -12.64
N CYS A 20 7.23 -12.28 -12.74
CA CYS A 20 7.37 -11.39 -11.57
C CYS A 20 6.03 -10.86 -11.00
N TRP A 21 4.88 -11.23 -11.59
CA TRP A 21 3.54 -10.77 -11.15
C TRP A 21 2.66 -11.83 -10.49
N SER A 22 3.11 -13.08 -10.41
CA SER A 22 2.30 -14.24 -9.99
C SER A 22 2.24 -14.49 -8.48
N CYS A 23 3.00 -13.79 -7.62
CA CYS A 23 3.11 -14.14 -6.20
C CYS A 23 2.26 -13.29 -5.23
N TYR A 24 1.19 -12.65 -5.70
CA TYR A 24 0.28 -11.86 -4.85
C TYR A 24 -1.15 -12.40 -4.83
N PRO A 25 -1.85 -12.36 -3.68
CA PRO A 25 -1.41 -11.79 -2.41
C PRO A 25 -0.35 -12.64 -1.69
N LYS A 26 0.64 -11.99 -1.07
CA LYS A 26 1.68 -12.66 -0.28
C LYS A 26 1.11 -13.10 1.07
N ARG A 27 1.62 -14.21 1.58
CA ARG A 27 1.23 -14.77 2.88
C ARG A 27 2.05 -14.13 4.00
N VAL A 28 1.54 -13.03 4.56
CA VAL A 28 2.23 -12.20 5.56
C VAL A 28 1.75 -12.45 7.00
N GLY A 29 0.67 -13.21 7.18
CA GLY A 29 0.01 -13.41 8.47
C GLY A 29 0.56 -14.55 9.32
N PRO A 30 -0.14 -14.84 10.44
CA PRO A 30 0.15 -16.01 11.26
C PRO A 30 -0.12 -17.31 10.49
N ILE A 31 0.36 -18.43 11.02
CA ILE A 31 0.10 -19.76 10.46
C ILE A 31 -1.38 -20.12 10.66
N GLY A 32 -2.06 -20.46 9.57
CA GLY A 32 -3.44 -20.94 9.57
C GLY A 32 -3.55 -22.45 9.84
N SER A 33 -4.77 -22.96 9.86
CA SER A 33 -5.07 -24.38 10.12
C SER A 33 -4.45 -25.35 9.12
N ASN A 34 -4.15 -24.89 7.90
CA ASN A 34 -3.49 -25.68 6.86
C ASN A 34 -1.95 -25.63 6.91
N GLY A 35 -1.37 -25.11 8.00
CA GLY A 35 0.08 -24.99 8.19
C GLY A 35 0.74 -23.89 7.34
N LYS A 36 0.00 -23.14 6.54
CA LYS A 36 0.52 -22.03 5.72
C LYS A 36 0.22 -20.69 6.39
N LYS A 37 1.09 -19.69 6.20
CA LYS A 37 0.81 -18.31 6.60
C LYS A 37 -0.47 -17.81 5.91
N LEU A 38 -1.28 -17.05 6.64
CA LEU A 38 -2.48 -16.42 6.09
C LEU A 38 -2.12 -15.25 5.16
N VAL A 39 -2.90 -15.03 4.10
CA VAL A 39 -2.88 -13.75 3.38
C VAL A 39 -3.71 -12.71 4.12
N TRP A 40 -3.49 -11.42 3.85
CA TRP A 40 -4.19 -10.32 4.54
C TRP A 40 -5.72 -10.47 4.58
N LYS A 41 -6.33 -10.91 3.47
CA LYS A 41 -7.77 -11.12 3.35
C LYS A 41 -8.30 -12.23 4.27
N GLU A 42 -7.50 -13.25 4.54
CA GLU A 42 -7.86 -14.38 5.41
C GLU A 42 -7.76 -14.04 6.90
N MET A 43 -7.01 -13.01 7.28
CA MET A 43 -6.86 -12.61 8.68
C MET A 43 -8.13 -11.99 9.24
N ASN A 44 -8.50 -12.39 10.45
CA ASN A 44 -9.54 -11.74 11.24
C ASN A 44 -9.05 -10.42 11.86
N LYS A 45 -9.96 -9.65 12.47
CA LYS A 45 -9.64 -8.31 13.00
C LYS A 45 -8.53 -8.33 14.07
N PRO A 46 -8.54 -9.19 15.11
CA PRO A 46 -7.41 -9.31 16.04
C PRO A 46 -6.08 -9.62 15.35
N GLN A 47 -6.05 -10.55 14.39
CA GLN A 47 -4.84 -10.89 13.64
C GLN A 47 -4.32 -9.71 12.82
N ARG A 48 -5.21 -8.98 12.14
CA ARG A 48 -4.85 -7.76 11.40
C ARG A 48 -4.29 -6.67 12.32
N LYS A 49 -4.90 -6.47 13.50
CA LYS A 49 -4.42 -5.50 14.49
C LYS A 49 -3.02 -5.87 15.00
N ALA A 50 -2.81 -7.14 15.35
CA ALA A 50 -1.50 -7.63 15.76
C ALA A 50 -0.46 -7.48 14.65
N HIS A 51 -0.83 -7.77 13.40
CA HIS A 51 0.04 -7.58 12.24
C HIS A 51 0.38 -6.11 12.01
N MET A 52 -0.61 -5.20 12.08
CA MET A 52 -0.40 -3.75 11.98
C MET A 52 0.58 -3.24 13.04
N MET A 53 0.41 -3.67 14.29
CA MET A 53 1.30 -3.26 15.39
C MET A 53 2.74 -3.77 15.21
N LYS A 54 2.92 -4.98 14.65
CA LYS A 54 4.25 -5.61 14.55
C LYS A 54 4.99 -5.28 13.26
N ALA A 55 4.28 -5.24 12.13
CA ALA A 55 4.88 -5.17 10.80
C ALA A 55 4.79 -3.77 10.16
N ILE A 56 3.85 -2.92 10.61
CA ILE A 56 3.57 -1.63 9.96
C ILE A 56 3.90 -0.46 10.85
N LEU A 57 3.43 -0.47 12.10
CA LEU A 57 3.58 0.67 12.99
C LEU A 57 5.06 1.06 13.24
N PRO A 58 6.01 0.13 13.46
CA PRO A 58 7.41 0.50 13.67
C PRO A 58 8.03 1.18 12.44
N GLY A 59 7.81 0.63 11.24
CA GLY A 59 8.33 1.21 10.00
C GLY A 59 7.68 2.56 9.65
N ALA A 60 6.38 2.70 9.93
CA ALA A 60 5.70 3.99 9.79
C ALA A 60 6.26 5.01 10.79
N ALA A 61 6.44 4.63 12.05
CA ALA A 61 6.99 5.50 13.09
C ALA A 61 8.40 5.97 12.72
N GLU A 62 9.28 5.06 12.33
CA GLU A 62 10.63 5.40 11.87
C GLU A 62 10.62 6.35 10.67
N LEU A 63 9.78 6.07 9.66
CA LEU A 63 9.67 6.89 8.46
C LEU A 63 9.22 8.32 8.78
N PHE A 64 8.19 8.47 9.62
CA PHE A 64 7.64 9.78 9.97
C PHE A 64 8.54 10.54 10.93
N ALA A 65 9.13 9.87 11.94
CA ALA A 65 10.10 10.47 12.84
C ALA A 65 11.34 10.97 12.09
N SER A 66 11.82 10.21 11.09
CA SER A 66 12.97 10.63 10.25
C SER A 66 12.65 11.84 9.38
N TRP A 67 11.39 12.07 9.02
CA TRP A 67 10.99 13.18 8.16
C TRP A 67 10.68 14.47 8.95
N ARG A 68 9.92 14.35 10.05
CA ARG A 68 9.55 15.49 10.92
C ARG A 68 9.52 15.04 12.38
N PRO A 69 10.68 14.91 13.03
CA PRO A 69 10.78 14.33 14.37
C PRO A 69 9.96 15.10 15.42
N GLU A 70 9.96 16.44 15.35
CA GLU A 70 9.19 17.29 16.27
C GLU A 70 7.68 17.04 16.22
N ARG A 71 7.17 16.54 15.09
CA ARG A 71 5.73 16.29 14.89
C ARG A 71 5.36 14.82 15.08
N PHE A 72 6.30 13.91 14.86
CA PHE A 72 6.04 12.47 14.78
C PHE A 72 6.96 11.65 15.69
N SER A 73 7.39 12.23 16.82
CA SER A 73 8.15 11.52 17.87
C SER A 73 7.35 10.36 18.47
N GLU A 74 6.02 10.44 18.44
CA GLU A 74 5.11 9.42 18.96
C GLU A 74 4.08 9.02 17.90
N ALA A 75 4.52 8.30 16.87
CA ALA A 75 3.60 7.76 15.88
C ALA A 75 2.83 6.56 16.47
N ASP A 76 1.50 6.67 16.47
CA ASP A 76 0.59 5.61 16.93
C ASP A 76 -0.46 5.26 15.85
N CYS A 77 -1.47 4.48 16.24
CA CYS A 77 -2.56 4.09 15.36
C CYS A 77 -3.36 5.29 14.83
N SER A 78 -3.43 6.39 15.59
CA SER A 78 -4.22 7.57 15.27
C SER A 78 -3.64 8.35 14.08
N LEU A 79 -2.33 8.24 13.83
CA LEU A 79 -1.68 8.89 12.70
C LEU A 79 -2.33 8.57 11.36
N CYS A 80 -2.78 7.32 11.21
CA CYS A 80 -3.47 6.86 10.00
C CYS A 80 -4.99 6.75 10.21
N HIS A 81 -5.44 6.19 11.34
CA HIS A 81 -6.85 5.85 11.55
C HIS A 81 -7.66 6.95 12.25
N GLY A 82 -7.02 8.04 12.68
CA GLY A 82 -7.68 9.10 13.43
C GLY A 82 -8.28 8.60 14.74
N PRO A 83 -9.36 9.19 15.26
CA PRO A 83 -9.97 8.76 16.51
C PRO A 83 -10.61 7.36 16.46
N GLY A 84 -10.80 6.78 15.27
CA GLY A 84 -11.45 5.48 15.09
C GLY A 84 -10.75 4.33 15.84
N PHE A 85 -9.44 4.42 16.07
CA PHE A 85 -8.71 3.39 16.82
C PHE A 85 -9.22 3.20 18.25
N ARG A 86 -9.77 4.26 18.88
CA ARG A 86 -10.31 4.23 20.25
C ARG A 86 -11.59 3.41 20.35
N THR A 87 -12.35 3.33 19.25
CA THR A 87 -13.59 2.55 19.14
C THR A 87 -13.39 1.28 18.32
N ASP A 88 -12.15 0.84 18.14
CA ASP A 88 -11.77 -0.34 17.37
C ASP A 88 -12.23 -0.24 15.89
N ASN A 89 -12.46 0.97 15.36
CA ASN A 89 -12.80 1.24 13.97
C ASN A 89 -11.53 1.62 13.17
N PHE A 90 -10.97 0.62 12.48
CA PHE A 90 -9.78 0.75 11.65
C PHE A 90 -10.09 0.78 10.14
N LYS A 91 -11.34 1.08 9.76
CA LYS A 91 -11.76 1.03 8.35
C LYS A 91 -10.96 2.03 7.51
N MET A 92 -10.55 1.57 6.35
CA MET A 92 -9.85 2.35 5.33
C MET A 92 -10.54 2.14 3.97
N PRO A 93 -10.58 3.16 3.08
CA PRO A 93 -10.11 4.53 3.30
C PRO A 93 -10.94 5.27 4.38
N THR A 94 -10.36 6.32 4.96
CA THR A 94 -10.95 7.09 6.06
C THR A 94 -11.11 8.57 5.71
N ALA A 95 -12.15 9.21 6.26
CA ALA A 95 -12.37 10.66 6.15
C ALA A 95 -11.49 11.49 7.09
N TYR A 96 -10.77 10.84 8.01
CA TYR A 96 -9.81 11.53 8.88
C TYR A 96 -8.60 12.07 8.10
N LEU A 97 -8.18 11.36 7.06
CA LEU A 97 -7.07 11.79 6.21
C LEU A 97 -7.57 12.80 5.16
N PRO A 98 -6.70 13.74 4.72
CA PRO A 98 -7.09 14.70 3.67
C PRO A 98 -7.64 13.99 2.44
N ARG A 99 -8.75 14.49 1.92
CA ARG A 99 -9.24 14.06 0.60
C ARG A 99 -8.22 14.43 -0.46
N LEU A 100 -8.01 13.53 -1.41
CA LEU A 100 -7.16 13.78 -2.57
C LEU A 100 -8.03 14.16 -3.77
N SER A 101 -7.41 14.83 -4.73
CA SER A 101 -8.04 15.47 -5.88
C SER A 101 -8.75 14.53 -6.84
N GLY A 102 -8.40 13.24 -6.84
CA GLY A 102 -8.80 12.31 -7.90
C GLY A 102 -7.94 12.40 -9.16
N ASP A 103 -6.99 13.33 -9.21
CA ASP A 103 -6.05 13.44 -10.30
C ASP A 103 -5.17 12.18 -10.40
N PHE A 104 -4.98 11.75 -11.64
CA PHE A 104 -4.27 10.52 -11.98
C PHE A 104 -2.79 10.55 -11.60
N LEU A 105 -2.15 11.72 -11.65
CA LEU A 105 -0.75 11.93 -11.33
C LEU A 105 -0.52 12.69 -10.03
N LEU A 106 -1.58 12.88 -9.22
CA LEU A 106 -1.53 13.63 -7.96
C LEU A 106 -1.02 15.07 -8.15
N GLY A 107 -1.29 15.69 -9.31
CA GLY A 107 -0.79 17.02 -9.66
C GLY A 107 -1.07 18.09 -8.58
N PRO A 108 -2.32 18.23 -8.11
CA PRO A 108 -2.65 19.15 -7.02
C PRO A 108 -1.90 18.86 -5.71
N GLU A 109 -1.73 17.59 -5.35
CA GLU A 109 -1.02 17.16 -4.14
C GLU A 109 0.48 17.45 -4.22
N PHE A 110 1.10 17.27 -5.39
CA PHE A 110 2.50 17.64 -5.61
C PHE A 110 2.70 19.15 -5.62
N LYS A 111 1.76 19.92 -6.21
CA LYS A 111 1.82 21.39 -6.20
C LYS A 111 1.73 21.94 -4.78
N LYS A 112 0.84 21.39 -3.95
CA LYS A 112 0.57 21.90 -2.60
C LYS A 112 1.52 21.34 -1.53
N HIS A 113 1.90 20.05 -1.65
CA HIS A 113 2.64 19.32 -0.62
C HIS A 113 3.73 18.42 -1.22
N PRO A 114 4.68 18.95 -2.00
CA PRO A 114 5.59 18.15 -2.82
C PRO A 114 6.39 17.12 -2.03
N GLN A 115 6.97 17.53 -0.89
CA GLN A 115 7.78 16.64 -0.05
C GLN A 115 6.94 15.54 0.61
N THR A 116 5.79 15.88 1.19
CA THR A 116 4.89 14.92 1.85
C THR A 116 4.35 13.91 0.84
N THR A 117 3.92 14.39 -0.33
CA THR A 117 3.39 13.55 -1.40
C THR A 117 4.45 12.59 -1.89
N ARG A 118 5.69 13.08 -2.13
CA ARG A 118 6.82 12.24 -2.54
C ARG A 118 7.18 11.20 -1.50
N LEU A 119 7.34 11.58 -0.23
CA LEU A 119 7.65 10.64 0.86
C LEU A 119 6.62 9.51 0.92
N LYS A 120 5.33 9.86 0.85
CA LYS A 120 4.27 8.86 0.93
C LYS A 120 4.22 7.97 -0.29
N LEU A 121 4.38 8.53 -1.48
CA LEU A 121 4.38 7.77 -2.73
C LEU A 121 5.57 6.83 -2.83
N ASP A 122 6.76 7.31 -2.50
CA ASP A 122 8.02 6.59 -2.75
C ASP A 122 8.40 5.65 -1.60
N ARG A 123 7.90 5.90 -0.38
CA ARG A 123 8.30 5.16 0.82
C ARG A 123 7.12 4.53 1.55
N LEU A 124 6.13 5.34 1.95
CA LEU A 124 5.02 4.82 2.78
C LEU A 124 4.18 3.80 2.03
N VAL A 125 3.72 4.11 0.81
CA VAL A 125 2.85 3.22 0.01
C VAL A 125 3.57 1.90 -0.31
N PRO A 126 4.82 1.88 -0.81
CA PRO A 126 5.54 0.63 -1.03
C PRO A 126 5.74 -0.20 0.24
N MET A 127 6.04 0.45 1.37
CA MET A 127 6.16 -0.23 2.67
C MET A 127 4.83 -0.89 3.06
N MET A 128 3.70 -0.19 2.89
CA MET A 128 2.37 -0.75 3.17
C MET A 128 2.04 -1.92 2.24
N VAL A 129 2.32 -1.80 0.94
CA VAL A 129 2.16 -2.87 -0.06
C VAL A 129 2.87 -4.15 0.38
N GLU A 130 4.15 -4.02 0.77
CA GLU A 130 4.97 -5.17 1.18
C GLU A 130 4.47 -5.76 2.49
N ALA A 131 4.27 -4.94 3.51
CA ALA A 131 3.83 -5.38 4.82
C ALA A 131 2.46 -6.06 4.78
N LEU A 132 1.54 -5.60 3.92
CA LEU A 132 0.22 -6.21 3.74
C LEU A 132 0.22 -7.37 2.74
N GLY A 133 1.31 -7.55 1.99
CA GLY A 133 1.38 -8.56 0.94
C GLY A 133 0.36 -8.33 -0.17
N LEU A 134 0.11 -7.07 -0.54
CA LEU A 134 -0.85 -6.67 -1.59
C LEU A 134 -0.12 -6.26 -2.87
N LYS A 135 -0.82 -6.26 -4.01
CA LYS A 135 -0.27 -5.69 -5.25
C LYS A 135 -0.26 -4.16 -5.14
N SER A 136 0.80 -3.52 -5.60
CA SER A 136 0.78 -2.08 -5.85
C SER A 136 -0.32 -1.69 -6.83
N PHE A 137 -0.83 -0.48 -6.70
CA PHE A 137 -1.81 0.07 -7.61
C PHE A 137 -1.30 0.06 -9.05
N SER A 138 -2.09 -0.53 -9.94
CA SER A 138 -1.91 -0.45 -11.38
C SER A 138 -2.89 0.53 -11.96
N ILE A 139 -2.33 1.46 -12.71
CA ILE A 139 -3.06 2.56 -13.31
C ILE A 139 -3.89 2.13 -14.52
N ILE A 140 -3.45 1.07 -15.20
CA ILE A 140 -4.13 0.43 -16.32
C ILE A 140 -5.37 -0.31 -15.81
N THR A 141 -5.22 -1.11 -14.75
CA THR A 141 -6.33 -1.93 -14.24
C THR A 141 -7.18 -1.20 -13.20
N ARG A 142 -6.74 -0.02 -12.74
CA ARG A 142 -7.34 0.76 -11.65
C ARG A 142 -7.59 -0.07 -10.37
N LYS A 143 -6.65 -0.94 -10.05
CA LYS A 143 -6.73 -1.90 -8.94
C LYS A 143 -5.40 -2.00 -8.20
N GLY A 144 -5.45 -2.42 -6.95
CA GLY A 144 -4.28 -2.61 -6.09
C GLY A 144 -4.09 -1.45 -5.10
N PHE A 145 -3.12 -1.63 -4.20
CA PHE A 145 -2.90 -0.75 -3.07
C PHE A 145 -2.15 0.53 -3.48
N GLY A 146 -2.71 1.68 -3.16
CA GLY A 146 -2.16 3.00 -3.48
C GLY A 146 -2.68 4.07 -2.53
N CYS A 147 -2.54 5.35 -2.90
CA CYS A 147 -2.93 6.48 -2.06
C CYS A 147 -4.39 6.40 -1.60
N TYR A 148 -5.30 5.97 -2.50
CA TYR A 148 -6.73 5.86 -2.24
C TYR A 148 -7.12 4.61 -1.43
N SER A 149 -6.17 3.73 -1.10
CA SER A 149 -6.39 2.66 -0.13
C SER A 149 -6.46 3.21 1.30
N CYS A 150 -5.93 4.41 1.54
CA CYS A 150 -6.01 5.12 2.83
C CYS A 150 -6.87 6.38 2.74
N HIS A 151 -6.70 7.15 1.67
CA HIS A 151 -7.38 8.43 1.47
C HIS A 151 -8.69 8.28 0.69
N LEU A 152 -9.68 9.11 1.01
CA LEU A 152 -10.83 9.32 0.15
C LEU A 152 -10.47 10.22 -1.04
N GLY A 153 -11.16 10.02 -2.16
CA GLY A 153 -11.25 10.98 -3.25
C GLY A 153 -12.23 12.12 -2.96
N PRO A 154 -12.52 12.96 -3.96
CA PRO A 154 -13.45 14.08 -3.80
C PRO A 154 -14.81 13.62 -3.27
N ASP A 155 -15.39 12.60 -3.90
CA ASP A 155 -16.76 12.17 -3.61
C ASP A 155 -16.85 10.88 -2.78
N GLY A 156 -15.72 10.27 -2.40
CA GLY A 156 -15.71 9.04 -1.60
C GLY A 156 -14.55 8.10 -1.89
N PRO A 157 -14.69 6.80 -1.55
CA PRO A 157 -13.69 5.79 -1.89
C PRO A 157 -13.45 5.74 -3.41
N MET A 158 -12.18 5.70 -3.81
CA MET A 158 -11.80 5.59 -5.21
C MET A 158 -10.86 4.42 -5.42
N TYR A 159 -11.03 3.76 -6.56
CA TYR A 159 -10.33 2.53 -6.97
C TYR A 159 -10.57 1.33 -6.03
N GLY A 160 -10.64 0.14 -6.62
CA GLY A 160 -10.90 -1.10 -5.89
C GLY A 160 -9.62 -1.67 -5.30
N ASN A 161 -9.65 -2.01 -4.00
CA ASN A 161 -8.70 -2.95 -3.39
C ASN A 161 -9.34 -4.33 -3.27
#